data_AF-A0A7G8PP37-F1
#
_entry.id   AF-A0A7G8PP37-F1
#
_cell.length_a   1.000
_cell.length_b   1.000
_cell.length_c   1.000
_cell.angle_alpha   90.00
_cell.angle_beta   90.00
_cell.angle_gamma   90.00
#
_symmetry.space_group_name_H-M   'P 1'
#
loop_
_entity.id
_entity.type
_entity.pdbx_description
1 polymer ?
#
loop_
_entity_poly.entity_id
_entity_poly.type
_entity_poly.pdbx_seq_one_letter_code
_entity_poly.pdbx_strand_id
1 'polypeptide(L)' 'MPNLIGRDLQGAQDSIQSLTHDAVWFTSSTDLTGRGRAQISDRDWQVCSSTPPPGAKFTATTKVGFGVVRFDSETCP' A
#
# COMPACT_ATOMS: atom_id res chain seq x y z
N MET A 1 -1.90 2.16 -12.03
CA MET A 1 -1.81 2.21 -10.56
C MET A 1 -2.93 3.10 -10.06
N PRO A 2 -3.92 2.57 -9.33
CA PRO A 2 -5.00 3.38 -8.77
C PRO A 2 -4.47 4.33 -7.68
N ASN A 3 -5.20 5.41 -7.43
CA ASN A 3 -4.93 6.25 -6.27
C ASN A 3 -5.54 5.60 -5.02
N LEU A 4 -4.69 5.06 -4.16
CA LEU A 4 -5.06 4.36 -2.92
C LEU A 4 -4.61 5.11 -1.65
N ILE A 5 -4.17 6.36 -1.78
CA ILE A 5 -3.75 7.16 -0.63
C ILE A 5 -4.96 7.39 0.30
N GLY A 6 -4.75 7.23 1.61
CA GLY A 6 -5.79 7.32 2.64
C GLY A 6 -6.59 6.03 2.87
N ARG A 7 -6.42 4.99 2.04
CA ARG A 7 -6.99 3.66 2.31
C ARG A 7 -6.21 2.97 3.42
N ASP A 8 -6.87 2.01 4.08
CA ASP A 8 -6.17 1.02 4.89
C ASP A 8 -5.31 0.09 4.00
N LEU A 9 -4.20 -0.44 4.53
CA LEU A 9 -3.26 -1.25 3.75
C LEU A 9 -3.92 -2.53 3.20
N GLN A 10 -4.83 -3.16 3.96
CA GLN A 10 -5.58 -4.32 3.46
C GLN A 10 -6.46 -3.91 2.27
N GLY A 11 -7.25 -2.85 2.40
CA GLY A 11 -8.08 -2.35 1.30
C GLY A 11 -7.26 -1.94 0.06
N ALA A 12 -6.05 -1.45 0.24
CA ALA A 12 -5.14 -1.12 -0.85
C ALA A 12 -4.59 -2.39 -1.56
N GLN A 13 -4.20 -3.41 -0.80
CA GLN A 13 -3.78 -4.72 -1.34
C GLN A 13 -4.92 -5.39 -2.12
N ASP A 14 -6.12 -5.45 -1.52
CA ASP A 14 -7.32 -6.05 -2.14
C ASP A 14 -7.67 -5.35 -3.46
N SER A 15 -7.49 -4.02 -3.52
CA SER A 15 -7.73 -3.23 -4.73
C SER A 15 -6.76 -3.60 -5.86
N ILE A 16 -5.49 -3.89 -5.55
CA ILE A 16 -4.49 -4.32 -6.53
C ILE A 16 -4.77 -5.74 -7.00
N GLN A 17 -5.07 -6.66 -6.08
CA GLN A 17 -5.43 -8.04 -6.40
C GLN A 17 -6.66 -8.09 -7.30
N SER A 18 -7.74 -7.41 -6.91
CA SER A 18 -8.98 -7.33 -7.69
C SER A 18 -8.76 -6.72 -9.08
N LEU A 19 -8.04 -5.59 -9.19
CA LEU A 19 -7.75 -4.93 -10.46
C LEU A 19 -6.93 -5.80 -11.41
N THR A 20 -6.06 -6.65 -10.86
CA THR A 20 -5.13 -7.47 -11.64
C THR A 20 -5.60 -8.91 -11.81
N HIS A 21 -6.79 -9.26 -11.32
CA HIS A 21 -7.27 -10.65 -11.25
C HIS A 21 -6.24 -11.56 -10.59
N ASP A 22 -5.75 -11.14 -9.43
CA ASP A 22 -4.77 -11.87 -8.60
C ASP A 22 -3.38 -12.06 -9.22
N ALA A 23 -3.13 -11.47 -10.40
CA ALA A 23 -1.82 -11.55 -11.05
C ALA A 23 -0.73 -10.81 -10.26
N VAL A 24 -1.09 -9.76 -9.51
CA VAL A 24 -0.24 -9.12 -8.50
C VAL A 24 -0.73 -9.52 -7.12
N TRP A 25 -0.39 -10.73 -6.71
CA TRP A 25 -0.82 -11.28 -5.41
C TRP A 25 -0.09 -10.65 -4.22
N PHE A 26 1.22 -10.44 -4.37
CA PHE A 26 2.08 -9.91 -3.31
C PHE A 26 2.42 -8.44 -3.55
N THR A 27 2.13 -7.59 -2.57
CA THR A 27 2.63 -6.22 -2.49
C THR A 27 3.43 -6.03 -1.21
N SER A 28 4.46 -5.19 -1.24
CA SER A 28 5.23 -4.86 -0.05
C SER A 28 4.66 -3.64 0.68
N SER A 29 4.95 -3.51 1.97
CA SER A 29 4.65 -2.34 2.76
C SER A 29 5.91 -1.82 3.47
N THR A 30 5.95 -0.53 3.79
CA THR A 30 7.05 0.09 4.53
C THR A 30 6.49 1.14 5.49
N ASP A 31 6.82 1.02 6.78
CA ASP A 31 6.53 2.01 7.81
C ASP A 31 7.35 3.29 7.56
N LEU A 32 6.68 4.34 7.11
CA LEU A 32 7.32 5.60 6.73
C LEU A 32 7.86 6.38 7.93
N THR A 33 7.49 6.03 9.16
CA THR A 33 8.05 6.70 10.34
C THR A 33 9.48 6.24 10.65
N GLY A 34 10.02 5.27 9.90
CA GLY A 34 11.36 4.71 10.13
C GLY A 34 11.50 3.88 11.40
N ARG A 35 10.38 3.53 12.06
CA ARG A 35 10.37 2.79 13.33
C ARG A 35 10.51 1.27 13.14
N GLY A 36 10.53 0.79 11.90
CA GLY A 36 10.77 -0.61 11.56
C GLY A 36 9.71 -1.57 12.08
N ARG A 37 8.48 -1.09 12.32
CA ARG A 37 7.39 -1.94 12.82
C ARG A 37 6.87 -2.84 11.70
N ALA A 38 6.53 -4.07 12.07
CA ALA A 38 5.80 -4.98 11.19
C ALA A 38 4.31 -4.61 11.15
N GLN A 39 3.71 -4.63 9.97
CA GLN A 39 2.28 -4.46 9.78
C GLN A 39 1.59 -5.81 10.10
N ILE A 40 1.29 -6.06 11.38
CA ILE A 40 0.63 -7.34 11.79
C ILE A 40 -0.86 -7.33 11.44
N SER A 41 -1.52 -6.19 11.68
CA SER A 41 -2.89 -5.93 11.23
C SER A 41 -2.82 -4.84 10.16
N ASP A 42 -2.91 -5.20 8.88
CA ASP A 42 -2.82 -4.24 7.77
C ASP A 42 -3.91 -3.15 7.85
N ARG A 43 -5.04 -3.46 8.49
CA ARG A 43 -6.12 -2.48 8.71
C ARG A 43 -5.74 -1.34 9.68
N ASP A 44 -4.69 -1.52 10.48
CA ASP A 44 -4.19 -0.49 11.40
C ASP A 44 -3.30 0.55 10.69
N TRP A 45 -3.08 0.40 9.39
CA TRP A 45 -2.12 1.19 8.62
C TRP A 45 -2.80 1.92 7.47
N GLN A 46 -2.55 3.22 7.39
CA GLN A 46 -2.99 4.08 6.31
C GLN A 46 -1.93 4.17 5.23
N VAL A 47 -2.32 4.03 3.96
CA VAL A 47 -1.46 4.26 2.80
C VAL A 47 -1.20 5.76 2.61
N CYS A 48 0.06 6.13 2.57
CA CYS A 48 0.54 7.49 2.34
C CYS A 48 1.23 7.66 0.99
N SER A 49 1.84 6.60 0.47
CA SER A 49 2.48 6.61 -0.84
C SER A 49 2.40 5.23 -1.50
N SER A 50 2.61 5.20 -2.81
CA SER A 50 2.70 3.95 -3.54
C SER A 50 3.82 3.98 -4.58
N THR A 51 4.41 2.82 -4.83
CA THR A 51 5.36 2.57 -5.92
C THR A 51 4.80 1.44 -6.78
N PRO A 52 4.53 1.66 -8.09
CA PRO A 52 4.55 2.93 -8.80
C PRO A 52 3.60 3.99 -8.20
N PRO A 53 3.77 5.30 -8.50
CA PRO A 53 2.87 6.34 -8.01
C PRO A 53 1.48 6.26 -8.65
N PRO A 54 0.44 6.88 -8.06
CA PRO A 54 -0.90 6.95 -8.65
C PRO A 54 -0.87 7.46 -10.11
N GLY A 55 -1.64 6.83 -10.97
CA GLY A 55 -1.70 7.15 -12.41
C GLY A 55 -0.60 6.49 -13.26
N ALA A 56 0.47 5.96 -12.66
CA ALA A 56 1.50 5.24 -13.41
C ALA A 56 0.95 3.93 -14.01
N LYS A 57 1.48 3.55 -15.18
CA LYS A 57 1.24 2.23 -15.76
C LYS A 57 2.02 1.17 -14.98
N PHE A 58 1.45 -0.01 -14.84
CA PHE A 58 2.10 -1.17 -14.24
C PHE A 58 1.56 -2.45 -14.88
N THR A 59 2.30 -3.53 -14.75
CA THR A 59 2.00 -4.87 -15.29
C THR A 59 1.94 -5.89 -14.15
N ALA A 60 1.50 -7.11 -14.45
CA ALA A 60 1.50 -8.22 -13.50
C ALA A 60 2.88 -8.54 -12.89
N THR A 61 3.96 -8.17 -13.57
CA THR A 61 5.34 -8.37 -13.08
C THR A 61 5.89 -7.17 -12.31
N THR A 62 5.13 -6.08 -12.21
CA THR A 62 5.55 -4.88 -11.49
C THR A 62 5.45 -5.11 -9.99
N LYS A 63 6.55 -4.87 -9.26
CA LYS A 63 6.53 -4.88 -7.81
C LYS A 63 5.76 -3.66 -7.31
N VAL A 64 4.65 -3.90 -6.63
CA VAL A 64 3.85 -2.85 -5.98
C VAL A 64 4.26 -2.75 -4.52
N GLY A 65 4.55 -1.52 -4.08
CA GLY A 65 4.90 -1.20 -2.69
C GLY A 65 4.07 -0.05 -2.14
N PHE A 66 3.68 -0.15 -0.88
CA PHE A 66 2.94 0.88 -0.15
C PHE A 66 3.79 1.47 0.97
N GLY A 67 3.92 2.80 1.00
CA GLY A 67 4.38 3.51 2.17
C GLY A 67 3.20 3.76 3.10
N VAL A 68 3.32 3.37 4.36
CA VAL A 68 2.23 3.43 5.33
C VAL A 68 2.63 4.10 6.64
N VAL A 69 1.64 4.63 7.34
CA VAL A 69 1.74 5.08 8.74
C VAL A 69 0.59 4.47 9.54
N ARG A 70 0.68 4.43 10.86
CA ARG A 70 -0.38 3.87 11.70
C ARG A 70 -1.56 4.83 11.78
N PHE A 71 -2.79 4.32 11.63
CA PHE A 71 -4.01 5.12 11.78
C PHE A 71 -4.05 5.86 13.12
N ASP A 72 -4.73 7.01 13.11
CA ASP A 72 -5.10 7.86 14.25
C ASP A 72 -3.96 8.38 15.14
N SER A 73 -2.70 8.04 14.82
CA SER A 73 -1.53 8.39 15.64
C SER A 73 -0.43 9.09 14.85
N GLU A 74 -0.45 9.01 13.52
CA GLU A 74 0.61 9.48 12.64
C GLU A 74 0.01 10.21 11.42
N THR A 75 0.77 11.13 10.83
CA THR A 75 0.36 11.88 9.63
C THR A 75 1.24 11.49 8.45
N CYS A 76 0.63 11.33 7.28
CA CYS A 76 1.37 11.08 6.05
C CYS A 76 2.31 12.26 5.73
N PRO A 77 3.57 12.00 5.37
CA PRO A 77 4.51 13.03 4.93
C PRO A 77 4.16 13.62 3.56
#